data_AF-A0A059X2Z5-F1
#
_entry.id   AF-A0A059X2Z5-F1
#
_cell.length_a   1.000
_cell.length_b   1.000
_cell.length_c   1.000
_cell.angle_alpha   90.00
_cell.angle_beta   90.00
_cell.angle_gamma   90.00
#
_symmetry.space_group_name_H-M   'P 1'
#
loop_
_entity.id
_entity.type
_entity.pdbx_description
1 polymer ?
#
loop_
_entity_poly.entity_id
_entity_poly.type
_entity_poly.pdbx_seq_one_letter_code
_entity_poly.pdbx_strand_id
1 'polypeptide(L)'
;MNKALTIILAAVTLDAIGIGLIFPILPRLLEDVTHTGEVTVIIGVMLALYSAMQFLFSPVLGVLSDRYGRRPVLLVSLAGAAIDYLVMAFAPELWMLVLGRAIAGITSANMAVATAYITDISAEEERA
;
A
#
# COMPACT_ATOMS: atom_id res chain seq x y z
N MET A 1 19.62 3.98 17.88
CA MET A 1 18.72 3.42 16.84
C MET A 1 19.41 3.47 15.50
N ASN A 2 19.51 2.36 14.77
CA ASN A 2 20.14 2.36 13.45
C ASN A 2 19.36 3.29 12.50
N LYS A 3 20.06 4.13 11.71
CA LYS A 3 19.40 5.09 10.79
C LYS A 3 18.48 4.38 9.79
N ALA A 4 18.87 3.18 9.34
CA ALA A 4 18.05 2.36 8.44
C ALA A 4 16.74 1.90 9.08
N LEU A 5 16.78 1.44 10.34
CA LEU A 5 15.59 1.04 11.10
C LEU A 5 14.61 2.20 11.28
N THR A 6 15.11 3.39 11.57
CA THR A 6 14.26 4.59 11.73
C THR A 6 13.53 4.92 10.44
N ILE A 7 14.21 4.85 9.28
CA ILE A 7 13.62 5.13 7.97
C ILE A 7 12.55 4.08 7.61
N ILE A 8 12.85 2.81 7.84
CA ILE A 8 11.93 1.71 7.53
C ILE A 8 10.68 1.82 8.41
N LEU A 9 10.86 2.03 9.71
CA LEU A 9 9.75 2.21 10.64
C LEU A 9 8.89 3.41 10.26
N ALA A 10 9.50 4.56 9.95
CA ALA A 10 8.79 5.75 9.49
C ALA A 10 8.00 5.50 8.19
N ALA A 11 8.57 4.77 7.24
CA ALA A 11 7.90 4.43 5.99
C ALA A 11 6.67 3.54 6.23
N VAL A 12 6.81 2.50 7.05
CA VAL A 12 5.71 1.60 7.40
C VAL A 12 4.62 2.32 8.19
N THR A 13 4.99 3.19 9.13
CA THR A 13 4.02 4.00 9.88
C THR A 13 3.24 4.93 8.95
N LEU A 14 3.92 5.60 8.03
CA LEU A 14 3.27 6.50 7.06
C LEU A 14 2.29 5.73 6.16
N ASP A 15 2.68 4.54 5.72
CA ASP A 15 1.83 3.67 4.91
C ASP A 15 0.59 3.19 5.68
N ALA A 16 0.77 2.76 6.94
CA ALA A 16 -0.33 2.34 7.80
C ALA A 16 -1.35 3.47 8.05
N ILE A 17 -0.87 4.71 8.23
CA ILE A 17 -1.73 5.89 8.33
C ILE A 17 -2.54 6.08 7.05
N GLY A 18 -1.89 5.96 5.89
CA GLY A 18 -2.57 6.07 4.60
C GLY A 18 -3.68 5.04 4.44
N ILE A 19 -3.39 3.76 4.70
CA ILE A 19 -4.38 2.68 4.65
C ILE A 19 -5.54 2.95 5.60
N GLY A 20 -5.25 3.43 6.82
CA GLY A 20 -6.28 3.83 7.79
C GLY A 20 -7.18 4.96 7.31
N LEU A 21 -6.64 5.91 6.54
CA LEU A 21 -7.40 7.03 5.96
C LEU A 21 -8.28 6.60 4.77
N ILE A 22 -7.92 5.55 4.05
CA ILE A 22 -8.70 5.07 2.89
C ILE A 22 -10.10 4.64 3.28
N PHE A 23 -10.24 3.88 4.37
CA PHE A 23 -11.53 3.29 4.76
C PHE A 23 -12.67 4.30 4.95
N PRO A 24 -12.48 5.44 5.64
CA PRO A 24 -13.53 6.46 5.74
C PRO A 24 -13.69 7.33 4.49
N ILE A 25 -12.65 7.46 3.66
CA ILE A 25 -12.65 8.38 2.50
C ILE A 25 -13.23 7.71 1.24
N LEU A 26 -12.87 6.45 1.00
CA LEU A 26 -13.24 5.71 -0.21
C LEU A 26 -14.75 5.63 -0.45
N PRO A 27 -15.63 5.36 0.55
CA PRO A 27 -17.07 5.33 0.33
C PRO A 27 -17.60 6.67 -0.21
N ARG A 28 -17.18 7.77 0.40
CA ARG A 28 -17.61 9.12 0.02
C ARG A 28 -17.15 9.49 -1.39
N LEU A 29 -15.89 9.18 -1.73
CA LEU A 29 -15.37 9.41 -3.09
C LEU A 29 -16.14 8.61 -4.14
N LEU A 30 -16.51 7.37 -3.82
CA LEU A 30 -17.30 6.56 -4.73
C LEU A 30 -18.69 7.15 -4.91
N GLU A 31 -19.37 7.57 -3.84
CA GLU A 31 -20.69 8.22 -3.93
C GLU A 31 -20.63 9.50 -4.77
N ASP A 32 -19.59 10.31 -4.59
CA ASP A 32 -19.38 11.55 -5.33
C ASP A 32 -19.19 11.31 -6.84
N VAL A 33 -18.46 10.24 -7.22
CA VAL A 33 -18.11 9.93 -8.61
C VAL A 33 -19.17 9.10 -9.32
N THR A 34 -19.82 8.16 -8.64
CA THR A 34 -20.88 7.34 -9.25
C THR A 34 -22.23 8.01 -9.20
N HIS A 35 -22.39 9.06 -8.40
CA HIS A 35 -23.67 9.73 -8.12
C HIS A 35 -24.74 8.77 -7.60
N THR A 36 -24.33 7.68 -6.93
CA THR A 36 -25.20 6.66 -6.35
C THR A 36 -24.88 6.43 -4.88
N GLY A 37 -25.89 6.14 -4.06
CA GLY A 37 -25.71 5.76 -2.66
C GLY A 37 -25.38 4.27 -2.46
N GLU A 38 -25.47 3.45 -3.51
CA GLU A 38 -25.19 2.01 -3.44
C GLU A 38 -23.76 1.70 -3.88
N VAL A 39 -22.78 2.08 -3.05
CA VAL A 39 -21.35 1.87 -3.35
C VAL A 39 -20.75 0.60 -2.73
N THR A 40 -21.50 -0.12 -1.89
CA THR A 40 -21.03 -1.28 -1.13
C THR A 40 -20.35 -2.34 -1.99
N VAL A 41 -20.96 -2.69 -3.13
CA VAL A 41 -20.38 -3.68 -4.05
C VAL A 41 -19.08 -3.15 -4.67
N ILE A 42 -19.05 -1.86 -5.04
CA ILE A 42 -17.89 -1.23 -5.65
C ILE A 42 -16.73 -1.16 -4.65
N ILE A 43 -16.99 -0.83 -3.38
CA ILE A 43 -15.99 -0.88 -2.31
C ILE A 43 -15.42 -2.30 -2.19
N GLY A 44 -16.28 -3.32 -2.18
CA GLY A 44 -15.85 -4.72 -2.14
C GLY A 44 -14.94 -5.09 -3.32
N VAL A 45 -15.30 -4.66 -4.54
CA VAL A 45 -14.50 -4.85 -5.75
C VAL A 45 -13.16 -4.10 -5.66
N MET A 46 -13.14 -2.87 -5.15
CA MET A 46 -11.92 -2.09 -4.95
C MET A 46 -10.96 -2.77 -3.97
N LEU A 47 -11.48 -3.28 -2.85
CA LEU A 47 -10.69 -4.02 -1.86
C LEU A 47 -10.17 -5.35 -2.42
N ALA A 48 -11.00 -6.06 -3.19
CA ALA A 48 -10.61 -7.30 -3.86
C ALA A 48 -9.51 -7.03 -4.91
N LEU A 49 -9.65 -5.97 -5.71
CA LEU A 49 -8.65 -5.58 -6.71
C LEU A 49 -7.32 -5.22 -6.07
N TYR A 50 -7.34 -4.38 -5.03
CA TYR A 50 -6.14 -4.02 -4.26
C TYR A 50 -5.45 -5.28 -3.72
N SER A 51 -6.21 -6.16 -3.08
CA SER A 51 -5.67 -7.40 -2.48
C SER A 51 -5.14 -8.37 -3.55
N ALA A 52 -5.82 -8.48 -4.70
CA ALA A 52 -5.37 -9.32 -5.81
C ALA A 52 -4.06 -8.83 -6.43
N MET A 53 -3.94 -7.51 -6.65
CA MET A 53 -2.71 -6.90 -7.15
C MET A 53 -1.59 -7.04 -6.12
N GLN A 54 -1.87 -6.78 -4.84
CA GLN A 54 -0.90 -7.00 -3.77
C GLN A 54 -0.42 -8.46 -3.72
N PHE A 55 -1.34 -9.42 -3.79
CA PHE A 55 -1.01 -10.84 -3.78
C PHE A 55 -0.11 -11.23 -4.97
N LEU A 56 -0.42 -10.74 -6.17
CA LEU A 56 0.31 -11.08 -7.39
C LEU A 56 1.71 -10.45 -7.42
N PHE A 57 1.86 -9.22 -6.93
CA PHE A 57 3.10 -8.45 -7.04
C PHE A 57 3.97 -8.48 -5.77
N SER A 58 3.43 -8.85 -4.61
CA SER A 58 4.20 -8.97 -3.36
C SER A 58 5.43 -9.88 -3.49
N PRO A 59 5.36 -11.07 -4.13
CA PRO A 59 6.55 -11.90 -4.35
C PRO A 59 7.62 -11.20 -5.20
N VAL A 60 7.20 -10.47 -6.23
CA VAL A 60 8.11 -9.73 -7.13
C VAL A 60 8.83 -8.63 -6.36
N LEU A 61 8.10 -7.87 -5.55
CA LEU A 61 8.66 -6.81 -4.70
C LEU A 61 9.58 -7.37 -3.60
N GLY A 62 9.27 -8.55 -3.07
CA GLY A 62 10.14 -9.27 -2.13
C GLY A 62 11.50 -9.59 -2.75
N VAL A 63 11.51 -10.23 -3.93
CA VAL A 63 12.75 -10.52 -4.67
C VAL A 63 13.50 -9.24 -5.04
N LEU A 64 12.78 -8.18 -5.44
CA LEU A 64 13.37 -6.88 -5.74
C LEU A 64 14.02 -6.26 -4.49
N SER A 65 13.38 -6.40 -3.33
CA SER A 65 13.87 -5.90 -2.05
C SER A 65 15.13 -6.63 -1.61
N ASP A 66 15.18 -7.95 -1.79
CA ASP A 66 16.36 -8.74 -1.44
C ASP A 66 17.54 -8.42 -2.35
N ARG A 67 17.29 -8.10 -3.63
CA ARG A 67 18.34 -7.79 -4.62
C ARG A 67 18.85 -6.35 -4.57
N TYR A 68 17.96 -5.37 -4.44
CA TYR A 68 18.31 -3.94 -4.50
C TYR A 68 18.35 -3.27 -3.12
N GLY A 69 18.05 -4.04 -2.07
CA GLY A 69 17.91 -3.56 -0.71
C GLY A 69 16.49 -3.13 -0.37
N ARG A 70 16.17 -3.21 0.92
CA ARG A 70 14.81 -2.97 1.45
C ARG A 70 14.37 -1.50 1.33
N ARG A 71 15.30 -0.54 1.44
CA ARG A 71 14.99 0.90 1.46
C ARG A 71 14.41 1.41 0.12
N PRO A 72 15.02 1.15 -1.06
CA PRO A 72 14.44 1.57 -2.34
C PRO A 72 13.03 1.03 -2.57
N VAL A 73 12.77 -0.23 -2.21
CA VAL A 73 11.46 -0.85 -2.42
C VAL A 73 10.38 -0.19 -1.56
N LEU A 74 10.65 0.09 -0.29
CA LEU A 74 9.71 0.82 0.57
C LEU A 74 9.40 2.23 0.06
N LEU A 75 10.39 2.92 -0.51
CA LEU A 75 10.18 4.23 -1.12
C LEU A 75 9.31 4.15 -2.38
N VAL A 76 9.45 3.09 -3.18
CA VAL A 76 8.56 2.83 -4.33
C VAL A 76 7.14 2.55 -3.85
N SER A 77 6.96 1.79 -2.77
CA SER A 77 5.64 1.57 -2.17
C SER A 77 4.97 2.88 -1.75
N LEU A 78 5.71 3.73 -1.04
CA LEU A 78 5.22 5.04 -0.62
C LEU A 78 4.90 5.95 -1.82
N ALA A 79 5.72 5.91 -2.87
CA ALA A 79 5.47 6.66 -4.09
C ALA A 79 4.18 6.18 -4.79
N GLY A 80 3.96 4.87 -4.87
CA GLY A 80 2.74 4.29 -5.42
C GLY A 80 1.50 4.67 -4.63
N ALA A 81 1.57 4.62 -3.29
CA ALA A 81 0.51 5.10 -2.42
C ALA A 81 0.24 6.61 -2.61
N ALA A 82 1.28 7.43 -2.72
CA ALA A 82 1.13 8.87 -2.98
C ALA A 82 0.46 9.15 -4.33
N ILE A 83 0.83 8.42 -5.38
CA ILE A 83 0.20 8.51 -6.70
C ILE A 83 -1.28 8.13 -6.60
N ASP A 84 -1.59 7.04 -5.92
CA ASP A 84 -2.97 6.61 -5.70
C ASP A 84 -3.80 7.66 -4.94
N TYR A 85 -3.26 8.28 -3.89
CA TYR A 85 -3.96 9.38 -3.20
C TYR A 85 -4.16 10.61 -4.08
N LEU A 86 -3.19 10.96 -4.92
CA LEU A 86 -3.35 12.05 -5.88
C LEU A 86 -4.43 11.72 -6.90
N VAL A 87 -4.45 10.49 -7.44
CA VAL A 87 -5.48 10.05 -8.36
C VAL A 87 -6.85 10.11 -7.69
N MET A 88 -6.99 9.63 -6.46
CA MET A 88 -8.23 9.74 -5.68
C MET A 88 -8.69 11.17 -5.47
N ALA A 89 -7.78 12.08 -5.13
CA ALA A 89 -8.11 13.48 -4.85
C ALA A 89 -8.63 14.22 -6.10
N PHE A 90 -8.23 13.79 -7.30
CA PHE A 90 -8.56 14.43 -8.57
C PHE A 90 -9.34 13.53 -9.53
N ALA A 91 -9.96 12.44 -9.06
CA ALA A 91 -10.69 11.50 -9.91
C ALA A 91 -12.10 12.02 -10.22
N PRO A 92 -12.41 12.47 -11.47
CA PRO A 92 -13.78 12.73 -11.90
C PRO A 92 -14.56 11.45 -12.21
N GLU A 93 -13.88 10.31 -12.42
CA GLU A 93 -14.47 9.10 -13.00
C GLU A 93 -14.04 7.84 -12.25
N LEU A 94 -14.94 6.84 -12.18
CA LEU A 94 -14.72 5.63 -11.38
C LEU A 94 -13.50 4.83 -11.82
N TRP A 95 -13.22 4.77 -13.12
CA TRP A 95 -12.07 4.02 -13.65
C TRP A 95 -10.73 4.58 -13.16
N MET A 96 -10.66 5.88 -12.80
CA MET A 96 -9.44 6.48 -12.25
C MET A 96 -9.21 6.00 -10.83
N LEU A 97 -10.27 5.86 -10.03
CA LEU A 97 -10.20 5.25 -8.70
C LEU A 97 -9.76 3.78 -8.79
N VAL A 98 -10.28 3.04 -9.78
CA VAL A 98 -9.88 1.66 -10.06
C VAL A 98 -8.39 1.58 -10.40
N LEU A 99 -7.90 2.47 -11.26
CA LEU A 99 -6.50 2.54 -11.65
C LEU A 99 -5.60 2.88 -10.45
N GLY A 100 -5.99 3.86 -9.64
CA GLY A 100 -5.29 4.22 -8.40
C GLY A 100 -5.16 3.03 -7.46
N ARG A 101 -6.27 2.31 -7.21
CA ARG A 101 -6.25 1.10 -6.37
C ARG A 101 -5.36 0.00 -6.92
N ALA A 102 -5.37 -0.22 -8.23
CA ALA A 102 -4.51 -1.22 -8.85
C ALA A 102 -3.03 -0.85 -8.67
N ILE A 103 -2.66 0.41 -8.91
CA ILE A 103 -1.28 0.90 -8.70
C ILE A 103 -0.87 0.73 -7.24
N ALA A 104 -1.72 1.16 -6.29
CA ALA A 104 -1.44 1.01 -4.86
C ALA A 104 -1.17 -0.46 -4.50
N GLY A 105 -2.01 -1.39 -4.99
CA GLY A 105 -1.84 -2.83 -4.76
C GLY A 105 -0.53 -3.36 -5.36
N ILE A 106 -0.20 -2.98 -6.61
CA ILE A 106 1.05 -3.36 -7.28
C ILE A 106 2.28 -2.90 -6.50
N THR A 107 2.20 -1.73 -5.86
CA THR A 107 3.32 -1.17 -5.10
C THR A 107 3.32 -1.56 -3.62
N SER A 108 2.33 -2.32 -3.14
CA SER A 108 2.15 -2.58 -1.70
C SER A 108 3.00 -3.77 -1.21
N ALA A 109 4.29 -3.53 -0.99
CA ALA A 109 5.23 -4.54 -0.44
C ALA A 109 5.43 -4.49 1.08
N ASN A 110 4.79 -3.53 1.76
CA ASN A 110 5.33 -2.97 3.00
C ASN A 110 5.36 -3.94 4.17
N MET A 111 4.29 -4.70 4.39
CA MET A 111 4.23 -5.67 5.50
C MET A 111 5.28 -6.78 5.37
N ALA A 112 5.46 -7.34 4.16
CA ALA A 112 6.42 -8.41 3.93
C ALA A 112 7.88 -7.91 4.11
N VAL A 113 8.19 -6.75 3.52
CA VAL A 113 9.53 -6.14 3.61
C VAL A 113 9.86 -5.68 5.03
N ALA A 114 8.86 -5.17 5.77
CA ALA A 114 9.00 -4.73 7.16
C ALA A 114 9.25 -5.91 8.10
N THR A 115 8.43 -6.96 8.05
CA THR A 115 8.61 -8.17 8.88
C THR A 115 9.97 -8.80 8.60
N ALA A 116 10.33 -8.93 7.33
CA ALA A 116 11.61 -9.51 6.95
C ALA A 116 12.81 -8.63 7.39
N TYR A 117 12.66 -7.30 7.45
CA TYR A 117 13.70 -6.43 8.00
C TYR A 117 13.86 -6.60 9.50
N ILE A 118 12.74 -6.68 10.23
CA ILE A 118 12.74 -6.89 11.67
C ILE A 118 13.42 -8.23 11.99
N THR A 119 13.12 -9.30 11.26
CA THR A 119 13.78 -10.60 11.43
C THR A 119 15.28 -10.60 11.07
N ASP A 120 15.73 -9.72 10.18
CA ASP A 120 17.15 -9.58 9.82
C ASP A 120 17.96 -8.88 10.92
N ILE A 121 17.34 -7.96 11.67
CA ILE A 121 18.02 -7.17 12.71
C ILE A 121 17.82 -7.72 14.13
N SER A 122 16.79 -8.54 14.35
CA SER A 122 16.60 -9.28 15.59
C SER A 122 17.70 -10.32 15.75
N ALA A 123 18.33 -10.35 16.94
CA ALA A 123 19.30 -11.38 17.28
C ALA A 123 18.64 -12.77 17.23
N GLU A 124 19.43 -13.80 16.97
CA GLU A 124 18.95 -15.19 16.81
C GLU A 124 18.18 -15.69 18.04
N GLU A 125 18.44 -15.12 19.23
CA GLU A 125 17.73 -15.40 20.48
C GLU A 125 16.33 -14.77 20.63
N GLU A 126 15.93 -13.80 19.78
CA GLU A 126 14.63 -13.11 19.86
C GLU A 126 13.63 -13.54 18.77
N ARG A 127 13.97 -14.55 17.97
CA ARG A 127 13.11 -15.13 16.92
C ARG A 127 12.11 -16.12 17.53
N ALA A 128 11.06 -15.61 18.19
CA ALA A 128 9.95 -16.41 18.73
C ALA A 128 8.75 -16.49 17.77
#